data_AF-A0A856MQL6-F1
#
_entry.id   AF-A0A856MQL6-F1
#
_cell.length_a   1.000
_cell.length_b   1.000
_cell.length_c   1.000
_cell.angle_alpha   90.00
_cell.angle_beta   90.00
_cell.angle_gamma   90.00
#
_symmetry.space_group_name_H-M   'P 1'
#
loop_
_entity.id
_entity.type
_entity.pdbx_description
1 polymer ?
#
loop_
_entity_poly.entity_id
_entity_poly.type
_entity_poly.pdbx_seq_one_letter_code
_entity_poly.pdbx_strand_id
1 'polypeptide(L)'
;MLKPVGYKTDEHRAYQQALDDFGITELLAKLNTYSDADFDSAWIQPQQQELETLAAILISQLTHSINGKLIANYLNLIRHSHQDIAPGLINLKYPDASVSLPVNFPDIAKTPRFLYGDRLRWLSTESDTDWGIVIGRFYSYAPHHCCWAWCYLIWLSQDSPSTAWTSTDIAWEEDLEPTSEETNL
;
A
#
# COMPACT_ATOMS: atom_id res chain seq x y z
N MET A 1 -25.39 20.61 -23.56
CA MET A 1 -25.28 20.20 -22.14
C MET A 1 -23.83 20.33 -21.73
N LEU A 2 -23.51 21.33 -20.92
CA LEU A 2 -22.17 21.53 -20.37
C LEU A 2 -21.95 20.46 -19.29
N LYS A 3 -20.91 19.63 -19.44
CA LYS A 3 -20.45 18.76 -18.35
C LYS A 3 -19.95 19.67 -17.22
N PRO A 4 -20.34 19.42 -15.95
CA PRO A 4 -19.76 20.18 -14.85
C PRO A 4 -18.26 19.86 -14.79
N VAL A 5 -17.45 20.92 -14.72
CA VAL A 5 -16.00 20.81 -14.49
C VAL A 5 -15.83 20.38 -13.04
N GLY A 6 -15.57 19.09 -12.83
CA GLY A 6 -15.08 18.61 -11.54
C GLY A 6 -13.69 19.16 -11.32
N TYR A 7 -13.54 20.07 -10.37
CA TYR A 7 -12.22 20.56 -9.98
C TYR A 7 -11.53 19.49 -9.14
N LYS A 8 -10.21 19.31 -9.25
CA LYS A 8 -9.41 18.35 -8.45
C LYS A 8 -9.71 18.41 -6.94
N THR A 9 -10.17 19.56 -6.45
CA THR A 9 -10.62 19.77 -5.07
C THR A 9 -11.81 18.89 -4.65
N ASP A 10 -12.72 18.52 -5.57
CA ASP A 10 -13.84 17.62 -5.27
C ASP A 10 -13.37 16.17 -5.10
N GLU A 11 -12.34 15.75 -5.87
CA GLU A 11 -11.77 14.41 -5.76
C GLU A 11 -11.02 14.21 -4.43
N HIS A 12 -10.21 15.20 -4.03
CA HIS A 12 -9.52 15.17 -2.73
C HIS A 12 -10.50 15.17 -1.55
N ARG A 13 -11.61 15.89 -1.66
CA ARG A 13 -12.63 15.94 -0.62
C ARG A 13 -13.39 14.62 -0.49
N ALA A 14 -13.70 13.97 -1.62
CA ALA A 14 -14.35 12.66 -1.62
C ALA A 14 -13.43 11.58 -1.03
N TYR A 15 -12.13 11.62 -1.36
CA TYR A 15 -11.14 10.71 -0.78
C TYR A 15 -11.00 10.88 0.73
N GLN A 16 -10.89 12.12 1.21
CA GLN A 16 -10.80 12.39 2.65
C GLN A 16 -12.05 11.95 3.40
N GLN A 17 -13.23 12.22 2.84
CA GLN A 17 -14.50 11.77 3.41
C GLN A 17 -14.55 10.24 3.53
N ALA A 18 -14.07 9.51 2.53
CA ALA A 18 -14.01 8.05 2.60
C ALA A 18 -13.08 7.58 3.72
N LEU A 19 -11.90 8.21 3.88
CA LEU A 19 -10.98 7.86 4.97
C LEU A 19 -11.60 8.08 6.35
N ASP A 20 -12.38 9.15 6.52
CA ASP A 20 -13.10 9.43 7.76
C ASP A 20 -14.26 8.43 7.98
N ASP A 21 -15.06 8.15 6.94
CA ASP A 21 -16.19 7.22 7.01
C ASP A 21 -15.75 5.78 7.36
N PHE A 22 -14.56 5.38 6.90
CA PHE A 22 -13.97 4.08 7.23
C PHE A 22 -13.11 4.10 8.51
N GLY A 23 -13.01 5.24 9.21
CA GLY A 23 -12.30 5.37 10.49
C GLY A 23 -10.77 5.30 10.37
N ILE A 24 -10.21 5.50 9.18
CA ILE A 24 -8.76 5.43 8.93
C ILE A 24 -8.04 6.60 9.60
N THR A 25 -8.64 7.79 9.58
CA THR A 25 -8.10 8.97 10.28
C THR A 25 -8.10 8.81 11.80
N GLU A 26 -9.14 8.21 12.35
CA GLU A 26 -9.21 7.87 13.78
C GLU A 26 -8.13 6.84 14.16
N LEU A 27 -7.93 5.81 13.33
CA LEU A 27 -6.87 4.82 13.54
C LEU A 27 -5.48 5.47 13.57
N LEU A 28 -5.16 6.31 12.58
CA LEU A 28 -3.87 7.01 12.51
C LEU A 28 -3.66 7.95 13.71
N ALA A 29 -4.69 8.70 14.10
CA ALA A 29 -4.65 9.57 15.27
C ALA A 29 -4.41 8.77 16.56
N LYS A 30 -5.05 7.60 16.68
CA LYS A 30 -4.86 6.71 17.83
C LYS A 30 -3.45 6.15 17.88
N LEU A 31 -2.90 5.65 16.76
CA LEU A 31 -1.53 5.12 16.71
C LEU A 31 -0.49 6.20 17.07
N ASN A 32 -0.72 7.44 16.62
CA ASN A 32 0.17 8.55 16.91
C ASN A 32 0.15 9.00 18.38
N THR A 33 -0.95 8.77 19.09
CA THR A 33 -1.16 9.23 20.48
C THR A 33 -1.21 8.09 21.50
N TYR A 34 -0.99 6.85 21.05
CA TYR A 34 -1.10 5.67 21.92
C TYR A 34 0.07 5.59 22.89
N SER A 35 -0.26 5.38 24.16
CA SER A 35 0.71 5.24 25.24
C SER A 35 0.18 4.27 26.29
N ASP A 36 0.95 3.23 26.61
CA ASP A 36 0.70 2.24 27.65
C ASP A 36 2.01 1.77 28.32
N ALA A 37 1.97 0.66 29.05
CA ALA A 37 3.13 0.14 29.77
C ALA A 37 4.23 -0.44 28.85
N ASP A 38 3.87 -0.84 27.62
CA ASP A 38 4.73 -1.54 26.67
C ASP A 38 5.13 -0.64 25.48
N PHE A 39 4.39 0.44 25.19
CA PHE A 39 4.63 1.36 24.09
C PHE A 39 4.23 2.80 24.45
N ASP A 40 5.10 3.78 24.18
CA ASP A 40 4.79 5.20 24.34
C ASP A 40 5.14 5.99 23.06
N SER A 41 4.12 6.43 22.32
CA SER A 41 4.30 7.19 21.08
C SER A 41 5.04 8.52 21.30
N ALA A 42 4.95 9.10 22.49
CA ALA A 42 5.64 10.34 22.83
C ALA A 42 7.17 10.16 22.90
N TRP A 43 7.63 8.94 23.19
CA TRP A 43 9.05 8.59 23.27
C TRP A 43 9.59 8.10 21.93
N ILE A 44 8.78 7.35 21.18
CA ILE A 44 9.19 6.74 19.91
C ILE A 44 9.13 7.75 18.76
N GLN A 45 8.22 8.74 18.83
CA GLN A 45 8.02 9.77 17.79
C GLN A 45 7.97 9.19 16.37
N PRO A 46 7.05 8.24 16.09
CA PRO A 46 7.00 7.56 14.81
C PRO A 46 6.75 8.55 13.67
N GLN A 47 7.46 8.37 12.57
CA GLN A 47 7.26 9.20 11.38
C GLN A 47 5.91 8.91 10.74
N GLN A 48 5.37 9.86 9.99
CA GLN A 48 4.07 9.69 9.33
C GLN A 48 4.05 8.46 8.40
N GLN A 49 5.13 8.21 7.67
CA GLN A 49 5.25 7.04 6.80
C GLN A 49 5.22 5.71 7.60
N GLU A 50 5.82 5.69 8.81
CA GLU A 50 5.81 4.51 9.68
C GLU A 50 4.41 4.26 10.25
N LEU A 51 3.69 5.32 10.61
CA LEU A 51 2.29 5.23 11.07
C LEU A 51 1.36 4.72 9.96
N GLU A 52 1.51 5.24 8.74
CA GLU A 52 0.74 4.81 7.58
C GLU A 52 1.03 3.34 7.23
N THR A 53 2.30 2.95 7.27
CA THR A 53 2.72 1.56 7.08
C THR A 53 2.11 0.66 8.16
N LEU A 54 2.20 1.06 9.44
CA LEU A 54 1.63 0.31 10.55
C LEU A 54 0.10 0.17 10.43
N ALA A 55 -0.60 1.24 10.06
CA ALA A 55 -2.04 1.19 9.82
C ALA A 55 -2.39 0.22 8.69
N ALA A 56 -1.66 0.26 7.57
CA ALA A 56 -1.84 -0.66 6.46
C ALA A 56 -1.63 -2.13 6.88
N ILE A 57 -0.62 -2.39 7.71
CA ILE A 57 -0.35 -3.72 8.28
C ILE A 57 -1.54 -4.20 9.11
N LEU A 58 -2.02 -3.38 10.05
CA LEU A 58 -3.11 -3.75 10.95
C LEU A 58 -4.41 -4.03 10.17
N ILE A 59 -4.73 -3.22 9.16
CA ILE A 59 -5.90 -3.42 8.29
C ILE A 59 -5.76 -4.69 7.45
N SER A 60 -4.57 -4.94 6.91
CA SER A 60 -4.28 -6.15 6.12
C SER A 60 -4.42 -7.42 6.99
N GLN A 61 -3.82 -7.41 8.18
CA GLN A 61 -3.95 -8.50 9.14
C GLN A 61 -5.39 -8.72 9.58
N LEU A 62 -6.13 -7.64 9.84
CA LEU A 62 -7.55 -7.73 10.17
C LEU A 62 -8.30 -8.46 9.06
N THR A 63 -8.12 -7.99 7.82
CA THR A 63 -8.75 -8.58 6.64
C THR A 63 -8.40 -10.07 6.48
N HIS A 64 -7.15 -10.46 6.74
CA HIS A 64 -6.69 -11.84 6.67
C HIS A 64 -7.20 -12.71 7.83
N SER A 65 -7.44 -12.11 8.99
CA SER A 65 -7.94 -12.79 10.19
C SER A 65 -9.44 -13.09 10.14
N ILE A 66 -10.19 -12.40 9.26
CA ILE A 66 -11.63 -12.61 9.08
C ILE A 66 -11.86 -14.02 8.56
N ASN A 67 -12.63 -14.80 9.32
CA ASN A 67 -13.05 -16.14 8.95
C ASN A 67 -14.56 -16.30 9.17
N GLY A 68 -15.12 -17.40 8.66
CA GLY A 68 -16.57 -17.64 8.72
C GLY A 68 -17.16 -17.60 10.13
N LYS A 69 -16.41 -18.04 11.16
CA LYS A 69 -16.84 -17.99 12.56
C LYS A 69 -16.93 -16.54 13.06
N LEU A 70 -15.93 -15.73 12.76
CA LEU A 70 -15.87 -14.31 13.13
C LEU A 70 -17.01 -13.54 12.43
N ILE A 71 -17.20 -13.75 11.12
CA ILE A 71 -18.32 -13.17 10.36
C ILE A 71 -19.67 -13.59 10.95
N ALA A 72 -19.88 -14.88 11.21
CA ALA A 72 -21.14 -15.37 11.77
C ALA A 72 -21.43 -14.73 13.14
N ASN A 73 -20.41 -14.59 13.99
CA ASN A 73 -20.55 -13.93 15.28
C ASN A 73 -20.94 -12.45 15.15
N TYR A 74 -20.26 -11.69 14.27
CA TYR A 74 -20.61 -10.27 14.03
C TYR A 74 -22.00 -10.11 13.41
N LEU A 75 -22.37 -10.93 12.43
CA LEU A 75 -23.70 -10.90 11.83
C LEU A 75 -24.79 -11.25 12.85
N ASN A 76 -24.53 -12.20 13.75
CA ASN A 76 -25.46 -12.52 14.84
C ASN A 76 -25.60 -11.35 15.82
N LEU A 77 -24.50 -10.66 16.17
CA LEU A 77 -24.55 -9.46 17.01
C LEU A 77 -25.37 -8.33 16.38
N ILE A 78 -25.15 -8.07 15.08
CA ILE A 78 -25.90 -7.05 14.32
C ILE A 78 -27.40 -7.39 14.29
N ARG A 79 -27.75 -8.66 14.13
CA ARG A 79 -29.15 -9.13 14.03
C ARG A 79 -29.88 -9.18 15.37
N HIS A 80 -29.16 -9.28 16.49
CA HIS A 80 -29.74 -9.51 17.81
C HIS A 80 -29.58 -8.34 18.80
N SER A 81 -29.09 -7.18 18.33
CA SER A 81 -29.15 -5.90 19.06
C SER A 81 -28.65 -5.94 20.51
N HIS A 82 -27.58 -6.69 20.82
CA HIS A 82 -26.94 -6.63 22.13
C HIS A 82 -25.68 -5.76 22.05
N GLN A 83 -25.77 -4.55 22.60
CA GLN A 83 -24.68 -3.58 22.77
C GLN A 83 -23.71 -3.97 23.91
N ASP A 84 -23.41 -5.24 24.09
CA ASP A 84 -22.25 -5.63 24.89
C ASP A 84 -21.13 -5.89 23.90
N ILE A 85 -20.34 -4.83 23.66
CA ILE A 85 -19.09 -4.87 22.89
C ILE A 85 -18.25 -5.98 23.53
N ALA A 86 -18.22 -7.17 22.94
CA ALA A 86 -17.39 -8.26 23.46
C ALA A 86 -15.92 -7.85 23.24
N PRO A 87 -15.15 -7.51 24.30
CA PRO A 87 -13.73 -7.27 24.12
C PRO A 87 -13.07 -8.60 23.73
N GLY A 88 -12.25 -8.59 22.68
CA GLY A 88 -11.39 -9.72 22.31
C GLY A 88 -11.85 -10.61 21.15
N LEU A 89 -12.78 -10.16 20.29
CA LEU A 89 -13.13 -10.91 19.07
C LEU A 89 -12.01 -10.93 18.02
N ILE A 90 -11.15 -9.92 18.04
CA ILE A 90 -10.03 -9.76 17.10
C ILE A 90 -8.74 -10.10 17.85
N ASN A 91 -8.21 -11.31 17.61
CA ASN A 91 -6.83 -11.65 17.94
C ASN A 91 -6.00 -11.50 16.67
N LEU A 92 -5.43 -10.31 16.48
CA LEU A 92 -4.42 -10.08 15.43
C LEU A 92 -3.15 -10.82 15.87
N LYS A 93 -2.96 -12.03 15.37
CA LYS A 93 -1.63 -12.63 15.38
C LYS A 93 -0.81 -11.89 14.35
N TYR A 94 0.32 -11.33 14.75
CA TYR A 94 1.33 -10.88 13.82
C TYR A 94 1.64 -12.08 12.90
N PRO A 95 1.43 -11.99 11.58
CA PRO A 95 1.92 -13.01 10.68
C PRO A 95 3.43 -12.96 10.85
N ASP A 96 4.02 -14.08 11.28
CA ASP A 96 5.47 -14.24 11.24
C ASP A 96 5.93 -13.70 9.90
N ALA A 97 6.80 -12.68 9.93
CA ALA A 97 7.39 -12.09 8.74
C ALA A 97 8.25 -13.17 8.09
N SER A 98 7.59 -14.09 7.39
CA SER A 98 8.25 -15.21 6.76
C SER A 98 8.89 -14.63 5.52
N VAL A 99 10.20 -14.37 5.63
CA VAL A 99 11.08 -13.98 4.53
C VAL A 99 11.16 -15.09 3.46
N SER A 100 10.51 -16.24 3.68
CA SER A 100 10.39 -17.33 2.72
C SER A 100 9.39 -16.99 1.61
N LEU A 101 9.79 -17.23 0.36
CA LEU A 101 8.91 -17.21 -0.81
C LEU A 101 7.62 -18.01 -0.52
N PRO A 102 6.43 -17.52 -0.94
CA PRO A 102 5.18 -18.24 -0.73
C PRO A 102 5.23 -19.63 -1.34
N VAL A 103 4.78 -20.65 -0.59
CA VAL A 103 4.84 -22.06 -1.00
C VAL A 103 4.09 -22.37 -2.31
N ASN A 104 3.11 -21.54 -2.66
CA ASN A 104 2.30 -21.66 -3.87
C ASN A 104 2.73 -20.67 -4.97
N PHE A 105 3.97 -20.17 -4.95
CA PHE A 105 4.52 -19.41 -6.06
C PHE A 105 4.80 -20.35 -7.26
N PRO A 106 4.41 -20.00 -8.50
CA PRO A 106 3.91 -18.69 -8.94
C PRO A 106 2.37 -18.51 -8.92
N ASP A 107 1.59 -19.53 -8.56
CA ASP A 107 0.13 -19.55 -8.72
C ASP A 107 -0.62 -18.44 -7.96
N ILE A 108 -0.09 -18.00 -6.82
CA ILE A 108 -0.68 -16.89 -6.03
C ILE A 108 -0.21 -15.50 -6.47
N ALA A 109 0.91 -15.41 -7.20
CA ALA A 109 1.42 -14.11 -7.63
C ALA A 109 0.52 -13.56 -8.73
N LYS A 110 0.12 -12.29 -8.59
CA LYS A 110 -0.56 -11.56 -9.69
C LYS A 110 0.34 -11.60 -10.92
N THR A 111 -0.23 -11.60 -12.12
CA THR A 111 0.58 -11.47 -13.33
C THR A 111 1.29 -10.11 -13.30
N PRO A 112 2.63 -10.05 -13.49
CA PRO A 112 3.36 -8.80 -13.54
C PRO A 112 2.84 -7.92 -14.68
N ARG A 113 2.61 -6.65 -14.38
CA ARG A 113 2.06 -5.64 -15.31
C ARG A 113 3.02 -5.26 -16.41
N PHE A 114 4.33 -5.25 -16.12
CA PHE A 114 5.36 -4.77 -17.03
C PHE A 114 6.32 -5.90 -17.44
N LEU A 115 6.84 -5.77 -18.65
CA LEU A 115 7.72 -6.73 -19.31
C LEU A 115 9.11 -6.12 -19.57
N TYR A 116 10.06 -6.98 -19.93
CA TYR A 116 11.37 -6.54 -20.40
C TYR A 116 11.24 -5.62 -21.61
N GLY A 117 11.95 -4.49 -21.57
CA GLY A 117 11.91 -3.49 -22.63
C GLY A 117 10.86 -2.39 -22.43
N ASP A 118 9.92 -2.55 -21.48
CA ASP A 118 8.94 -1.51 -21.19
C ASP A 118 9.65 -0.25 -20.64
N ARG A 119 9.20 0.92 -21.11
CA ARG A 119 9.64 2.22 -20.62
C ARG A 119 8.74 2.66 -19.49
N LEU A 120 9.32 2.82 -18.31
CA LEU A 120 8.60 3.17 -17.10
C LEU A 120 9.20 4.43 -16.48
N ARG A 121 8.36 5.18 -15.78
CA ARG A 121 8.77 6.27 -14.91
C ARG A 121 8.19 6.09 -13.52
N TRP A 122 8.82 6.70 -12.53
CA TRP A 122 8.31 6.72 -11.17
C TRP A 122 7.07 7.62 -11.09
N LEU A 123 6.08 7.19 -10.31
CA LEU A 123 4.92 8.00 -9.98
C LEU A 123 5.37 9.19 -9.11
N SER A 124 5.06 10.40 -9.56
CA SER A 124 5.20 11.60 -8.75
C SER A 124 4.15 12.63 -9.11
N THR A 125 3.87 13.51 -8.17
CA THR A 125 3.11 14.74 -8.40
C THR A 125 3.89 15.78 -9.20
N GLU A 126 5.22 15.64 -9.27
CA GLU A 126 6.12 16.52 -10.01
C GLU A 126 6.48 15.93 -11.39
N SER A 127 6.76 16.80 -12.36
CA SER A 127 6.99 16.37 -13.75
C SER A 127 8.34 15.71 -14.00
N ASP A 128 9.31 15.90 -13.11
CA ASP A 128 10.70 15.51 -13.31
C ASP A 128 11.06 14.34 -12.37
N THR A 129 10.65 13.14 -12.77
CA THR A 129 10.95 11.89 -12.08
C THR A 129 12.01 11.11 -12.83
N ASP A 130 12.60 10.09 -12.23
CA ASP A 130 13.43 9.15 -12.97
C ASP A 130 12.58 8.30 -13.93
N TRP A 131 13.19 7.90 -15.05
CA TRP A 131 12.60 6.95 -15.99
C TRP A 131 13.68 6.07 -16.60
N GLY A 132 13.24 4.96 -17.18
CA GLY A 132 14.16 4.01 -17.75
C GLY A 132 13.46 2.83 -18.41
N ILE A 133 14.26 1.83 -18.73
CA ILE A 133 13.80 0.61 -19.39
C ILE A 133 13.88 -0.55 -18.41
N VAL A 134 12.83 -1.37 -18.36
CA VAL A 134 12.83 -2.61 -17.57
C VAL A 134 13.85 -3.60 -18.14
N ILE A 135 14.86 -3.93 -17.33
CA ILE A 135 15.89 -4.93 -17.66
C ILE A 135 15.85 -6.15 -16.73
N GLY A 136 14.89 -6.18 -15.79
CA GLY A 136 14.72 -7.29 -14.87
C GLY A 136 13.46 -7.15 -14.05
N ARG A 137 12.99 -8.28 -13.50
CA ARG A 137 11.94 -8.29 -12.48
C ARG A 137 12.11 -9.48 -11.55
N PHE A 138 11.71 -9.32 -10.31
CA PHE A 138 11.71 -10.37 -9.31
C PHE A 138 10.54 -10.19 -8.34
N TYR A 139 10.13 -11.29 -7.72
CA TYR A 139 9.06 -11.28 -6.72
C TYR A 139 9.70 -11.23 -5.34
N SER A 140 9.37 -10.20 -4.55
CA SER A 140 10.00 -9.95 -3.24
C SER A 140 8.98 -9.48 -2.23
N TYR A 141 9.32 -9.62 -0.94
CA TYR A 141 8.52 -9.07 0.14
C TYR A 141 8.69 -7.55 0.19
N ALA A 142 7.61 -6.82 -0.09
CA ALA A 142 7.49 -5.37 0.00
C ALA A 142 7.21 -4.97 1.46
N PRO A 143 8.19 -4.43 2.20
CA PRO A 143 8.02 -4.15 3.62
C PRO A 143 6.96 -3.08 3.89
N HIS A 144 6.85 -2.08 3.01
CA HIS A 144 5.88 -0.98 3.11
C HIS A 144 4.42 -1.41 2.91
N HIS A 145 4.19 -2.58 2.31
CA HIS A 145 2.85 -3.17 2.16
C HIS A 145 2.68 -4.50 2.90
N CYS A 146 3.72 -4.96 3.59
CA CYS A 146 3.79 -6.26 4.24
C CYS A 146 3.24 -7.42 3.41
N CYS A 147 3.48 -7.38 2.10
CA CYS A 147 3.00 -8.38 1.17
C CYS A 147 4.08 -8.72 0.13
N TRP A 148 3.91 -9.84 -0.56
CA TRP A 148 4.77 -10.17 -1.68
C TRP A 148 4.30 -9.46 -2.95
N ALA A 149 5.20 -8.72 -3.59
CA ALA A 149 4.92 -7.88 -4.75
C ALA A 149 6.01 -8.00 -5.83
N TRP A 150 5.70 -7.55 -7.04
CA TRP A 150 6.68 -7.46 -8.12
C TRP A 150 7.55 -6.22 -7.94
N CYS A 151 8.86 -6.43 -8.05
CA CYS A 151 9.86 -5.37 -8.10
C CYS A 151 10.60 -5.46 -9.43
N TYR A 152 10.87 -4.30 -10.03
CA TYR A 152 11.50 -4.17 -11.33
C TYR A 152 12.89 -3.58 -11.19
N LEU A 153 13.84 -4.15 -11.94
CA LEU A 153 15.16 -3.56 -12.15
C LEU A 153 15.11 -2.72 -13.42
N ILE A 154 15.40 -1.43 -13.28
CA ILE A 154 15.26 -0.43 -14.32
C ILE A 154 16.63 0.10 -14.67
N TRP A 155 16.95 0.13 -15.96
CA TRP A 155 18.09 0.85 -16.50
C TRP A 155 17.70 2.29 -16.77
N LEU A 156 18.29 3.23 -16.03
CA LEU A 156 17.90 4.63 -16.08
C LEU A 156 18.30 5.27 -17.42
N SER A 157 17.48 6.19 -17.92
CA SER A 157 17.80 6.99 -19.10
C SER A 157 18.97 7.94 -18.79
N GLN A 158 19.81 8.25 -19.78
CA GLN A 158 20.94 9.19 -19.58
C GLN A 158 20.51 10.56 -19.10
N ASP A 159 19.29 10.97 -19.47
CA ASP A 159 18.71 12.26 -19.13
C ASP A 159 17.89 12.25 -17.83
N SER A 160 17.78 11.09 -17.15
CA SER A 160 17.08 11.02 -15.87
C SER A 160 17.89 11.67 -14.74
N PRO A 161 17.22 12.36 -13.79
CA PRO A 161 17.88 13.06 -12.69
C PRO A 161 18.93 12.23 -11.96
N SER A 162 18.64 10.95 -11.69
CA SER A 162 19.50 10.08 -10.88
C SER A 162 20.67 9.45 -11.64
N THR A 163 20.75 9.64 -12.96
CA THR A 163 21.78 8.98 -13.79
C THR A 163 23.20 9.51 -13.54
N ALA A 164 23.31 10.67 -12.89
CA ALA A 164 24.57 11.17 -12.39
C ALA A 164 25.20 10.27 -11.31
N TRP A 165 24.42 9.44 -10.62
CA TRP A 165 24.87 8.64 -9.47
C TRP A 165 24.71 7.13 -9.66
N THR A 166 23.72 6.68 -10.44
CA THR A 166 23.51 5.25 -10.72
C THR A 166 23.03 5.02 -12.15
N SER A 167 23.39 3.88 -12.74
CA SER A 167 22.90 3.47 -14.06
C SER A 167 21.66 2.59 -13.99
N THR A 168 21.38 2.03 -12.81
CA THR A 168 20.23 1.15 -12.56
C THR A 168 19.62 1.43 -11.20
N ASP A 169 18.31 1.29 -11.11
CA ASP A 169 17.59 1.35 -9.84
C ASP A 169 16.48 0.30 -9.77
N ILE A 170 15.91 0.09 -8.59
CA ILE A 170 14.80 -0.82 -8.35
C ILE A 170 13.55 -0.06 -7.89
N ALA A 171 12.38 -0.52 -8.33
CA ALA A 171 11.11 0.05 -7.90
C ALA A 171 10.01 -1.01 -7.84
N TRP A 172 9.05 -0.80 -6.94
CA TRP A 172 7.88 -1.67 -6.83
C TRP A 172 6.88 -1.38 -7.95
N GLU A 173 6.09 -2.39 -8.33
CA GLU A 173 5.14 -2.30 -9.45
C GLU A 173 4.12 -1.16 -9.28
N GLU A 174 3.72 -0.88 -8.05
CA GLU A 174 2.79 0.20 -7.70
C GLU A 174 3.38 1.59 -7.86
N ASP A 175 4.71 1.74 -7.80
CA ASP A 175 5.41 3.03 -7.89
C ASP A 175 5.69 3.44 -9.33
N LEU A 176 5.32 2.61 -10.30
CA LEU A 176 5.69 2.75 -11.70
C LEU A 176 4.48 2.92 -12.61
N GLU A 177 4.65 3.75 -13.62
CA GLU A 177 3.73 3.89 -14.73
C GLU A 177 4.44 3.90 -16.09
N PRO A 178 3.77 3.48 -17.17
CA PRO A 178 4.32 3.57 -18.52
C PRO A 178 4.66 5.02 -18.87
N THR A 179 5.84 5.23 -19.42
CA THR A 179 6.17 6.51 -20.04
C THR A 179 5.34 6.64 -21.32
N SER A 180 4.44 7.62 -21.38
CA SER A 180 3.70 7.93 -22.60
C SER A 180 4.62 8.64 -23.59
N GLU A 181 5.49 7.88 -24.27
CA GLU A 181 6.16 8.36 -25.48
C GLU A 181 5.31 8.00 -26.70
N GLU A 182 5.06 9.02 -27.51
CA GLU A 182 4.17 9.07 -28.66
C GLU A 182 4.34 7.86 -29.60
N THR A 183 3.21 7.25 -29.95
CA THR A 183 3.08 6.42 -31.15
C THR A 183 3.25 7.33 -32.38
N ASN A 184 4.47 7.80 -32.64
CA ASN A 184 4.81 8.42 -33.92
C ASN A 184 5.03 7.30 -34.94
N LEU A 185 3.91 6.86 -35.54
CA LEU A 185 3.87 6.19 -36.84
C LEU A 185 3.66 7.24 -37.93
#